data_AF-A0AA95LSN1-F1
#
_entry.id   AF-A0AA95LSN1-F1
#
_cell.length_a   1.000
_cell.length_b   1.000
_cell.length_c   1.000
_cell.angle_alpha   90.00
_cell.angle_beta   90.00
_cell.angle_gamma   90.00
#
_symmetry.space_group_name_H-M   'P 1'
#
loop_
_entity.id
_entity.type
_entity.pdbx_description
1 polymer ?
#
loop_
_entity_poly.entity_id
_entity_poly.type
_entity_poly.pdbx_seq_one_letter_code
_entity_poly.pdbx_strand_id
1 'polypeptide(L)'
;MSKFKGNVNITAEDFFNLSDYVYDNNYLHKGAEIPGIDGETWVVIESIDADCQKVKNGLQAIAVVPKNDYEENKTHFETIVFAFRGTEPKQLADFETDIDQITFGIKTHSKVITPSNSQTVKPDFATSFNTGLEWVDKVNETYQPTYVHATGHSKGGAEADYVASERSFYATTWAAPNPYRLLSPEAKKRVDRGEMENKATDYTHENDPIGNHTQFGAPLIGKQFTVRQNDTKEDFFTRLTMEGHGRDTFRGAFHSNGSPLLKLEPEDIIRQAQKIQMLSNRLSDIAKNIEEFQRREAEAVQKLKSQLKYETGPGGKYHLLEAYEIDEAISRIAKTKEGGNDYFHDVHMAEELIHLLRKEQKSLSRFGDEISDAANSLRDKDNQLAGNFQFR
;
A
#
# COMPACT_ATOMS: atom_id res chain seq x y z
N MET A 1 7.52 31.13 -27.57
CA MET A 1 7.39 29.74 -27.10
C MET A 1 6.05 29.63 -26.40
N SER A 2 5.06 29.01 -27.05
CA SER A 2 3.70 28.90 -26.54
C SER A 2 3.66 28.02 -25.30
N LYS A 3 2.92 28.47 -24.29
CA LYS A 3 2.54 27.67 -23.12
C LYS A 3 1.84 26.40 -23.61
N PHE A 4 2.35 25.23 -23.24
CA PHE A 4 1.55 24.01 -23.25
C PHE A 4 0.51 24.16 -22.14
N LYS A 5 -0.70 24.59 -22.53
CA LYS A 5 -1.93 24.43 -21.76
C LYS A 5 -2.53 23.09 -22.24
N GLY A 6 -2.55 22.10 -21.38
CA GLY A 6 -3.03 20.75 -21.70
C GLY A 6 -2.40 19.76 -20.74
N ASN A 7 -2.90 19.74 -19.51
CA ASN A 7 -2.90 18.56 -18.64
C ASN A 7 -3.88 18.90 -17.53
N VAL A 8 -5.12 18.42 -17.69
CA VAL A 8 -6.05 18.34 -16.57
C VAL A 8 -5.43 17.34 -15.60
N ASN A 9 -4.89 17.83 -14.48
CA ASN A 9 -4.41 16.98 -13.40
C ASN A 9 -5.63 16.34 -12.72
N ILE A 10 -6.11 15.22 -13.26
CA ILE A 10 -7.18 14.43 -12.66
C ILE A 10 -6.62 13.75 -11.42
N THR A 11 -7.18 14.04 -10.25
CA THR A 11 -6.69 13.50 -8.98
C THR A 11 -7.37 12.17 -8.64
N ALA A 12 -6.83 11.43 -7.66
CA ALA A 12 -7.50 10.23 -7.14
C ALA A 12 -8.88 10.57 -6.56
N GLU A 13 -9.01 11.72 -5.89
CA GLU A 13 -10.29 12.21 -5.37
C GLU A 13 -11.32 12.49 -6.50
N ASP A 14 -10.89 12.95 -7.69
CA ASP A 14 -11.79 13.09 -8.83
C ASP A 14 -12.33 11.73 -9.29
N PHE A 15 -11.45 10.72 -9.39
CA PHE A 15 -11.86 9.35 -9.71
C PHE A 15 -12.82 8.78 -8.65
N PHE A 16 -12.55 9.00 -7.37
CA PHE A 16 -13.45 8.62 -6.28
C PHE A 16 -14.83 9.28 -6.44
N ASN A 17 -14.87 10.60 -6.63
CA ASN A 17 -16.11 11.35 -6.78
C ASN A 17 -16.92 10.84 -7.98
N LEU A 18 -16.30 10.58 -9.13
CA LEU A 18 -16.98 10.00 -10.29
C LEU A 18 -17.52 8.59 -10.00
N SER A 19 -16.75 7.76 -9.29
CA SER A 19 -17.19 6.42 -8.84
C SER A 19 -18.34 6.47 -7.81
N ASP A 20 -18.46 7.60 -7.09
CA ASP A 20 -19.54 7.86 -6.15
C ASP A 20 -20.80 8.35 -6.88
N TYR A 21 -20.66 9.38 -7.72
CA TYR A 21 -21.77 10.03 -8.44
C TYR A 21 -22.49 9.12 -9.42
N VAL A 22 -21.81 8.14 -10.03
CA VAL A 22 -22.46 7.21 -10.97
C VAL A 22 -23.58 6.36 -10.33
N TYR A 23 -23.67 6.31 -8.99
CA TYR A 23 -24.80 5.69 -8.29
C TYR A 23 -26.08 6.54 -8.26
N ASP A 24 -26.00 7.84 -8.53
CA ASP A 24 -27.16 8.72 -8.66
C ASP A 24 -27.67 8.71 -10.11
N ASN A 25 -28.90 8.23 -10.27
CA ASN A 25 -29.56 8.11 -11.56
C ASN A 25 -29.73 9.46 -12.29
N ASN A 26 -29.65 10.58 -11.57
CA ASN A 26 -29.66 11.93 -12.16
C ASN A 26 -28.45 12.18 -13.08
N TYR A 27 -27.36 11.41 -12.94
CA TYR A 27 -26.18 11.55 -13.80
C TYR A 27 -26.08 10.48 -14.90
N LEU A 28 -26.98 9.49 -14.94
CA LEU A 28 -26.97 8.40 -15.92
C LEU A 28 -27.52 8.80 -17.30
N HIS A 29 -27.24 10.03 -17.76
CA HIS A 29 -27.65 10.51 -19.07
C HIS A 29 -26.64 11.49 -19.68
N LYS A 30 -26.59 11.53 -21.01
CA LYS A 30 -25.79 12.51 -21.76
C LYS A 30 -26.17 13.95 -21.39
N GLY A 31 -25.17 14.81 -21.26
CA GLY A 31 -25.30 16.22 -20.90
C GLY A 31 -25.42 16.50 -19.39
N ALA A 32 -25.46 15.47 -18.54
CA ALA A 32 -25.42 15.68 -17.09
C ALA A 32 -24.08 16.32 -16.68
N GLU A 33 -24.14 17.30 -15.79
CA GLU A 33 -22.96 17.95 -15.21
C GLU A 33 -22.69 17.41 -13.82
N ILE A 34 -21.47 16.94 -13.57
CA ILE A 34 -21.02 16.37 -12.30
C ILE A 34 -19.98 17.31 -11.69
N PRO A 35 -20.14 17.75 -10.43
CA PRO A 35 -19.14 18.60 -9.79
C PRO A 35 -17.82 17.84 -9.58
N GLY A 36 -16.70 18.47 -9.97
CA GLY A 36 -15.35 18.03 -9.66
C GLY A 36 -14.76 18.79 -8.47
N ILE A 37 -13.45 18.63 -8.26
CA ILE A 37 -12.72 19.30 -7.18
C ILE A 37 -12.35 20.74 -7.60
N ASP A 38 -12.13 21.62 -6.63
CA ASP A 38 -11.68 23.01 -6.85
C ASP A 38 -12.54 23.84 -7.82
N GLY A 39 -13.83 23.48 -7.94
CA GLY A 39 -14.78 24.17 -8.82
C GLY A 39 -14.74 23.70 -10.28
N GLU A 40 -13.96 22.66 -10.60
CA GLU A 40 -14.02 21.98 -11.89
C GLU A 40 -15.36 21.26 -12.06
N THR A 41 -15.72 20.95 -13.30
CA THR A 41 -16.97 20.26 -13.63
C THR A 41 -16.71 19.23 -14.72
N TRP A 42 -17.36 18.10 -14.62
CA TRP A 42 -17.37 17.02 -15.59
C TRP A 42 -18.68 17.00 -16.36
N VAL A 43 -18.65 16.66 -17.64
CA VAL A 43 -19.85 16.53 -18.48
C VAL A 43 -19.94 15.10 -18.99
N VAL A 44 -21.10 14.47 -18.79
CA VAL A 44 -21.40 13.14 -19.33
C VAL A 44 -21.60 13.23 -20.84
N ILE A 45 -20.73 12.57 -21.61
CA ILE A 45 -20.80 12.54 -23.07
C ILE A 45 -21.58 11.33 -23.59
N GLU A 46 -21.61 10.23 -22.84
CA GLU A 46 -22.42 9.04 -23.11
C GLU A 46 -22.75 8.31 -21.79
N SER A 47 -23.84 7.56 -21.78
CA SER A 47 -24.20 6.67 -20.68
C SER A 47 -24.75 5.34 -21.19
N ILE A 48 -24.70 4.33 -20.33
CA ILE A 48 -25.35 3.04 -20.53
C ILE A 48 -26.07 2.65 -19.25
N ASP A 49 -27.32 2.22 -19.40
CA ASP A 49 -28.08 1.48 -18.40
C ASP A 49 -28.66 0.25 -19.11
N ALA A 50 -27.99 -0.88 -18.95
CA ALA A 50 -28.32 -2.11 -19.64
C ALA A 50 -29.66 -2.69 -19.18
N ASP A 51 -30.09 -2.42 -17.94
CA ASP A 51 -31.37 -2.91 -17.40
C ASP A 51 -32.57 -2.20 -18.03
N CYS A 52 -32.35 -0.98 -18.53
CA CYS A 52 -33.30 -0.22 -19.35
C CYS A 52 -33.17 -0.52 -20.85
N GLN A 53 -32.24 -1.39 -21.26
CA GLN A 53 -32.03 -1.83 -22.64
C GLN A 53 -32.49 -3.29 -22.85
N LYS A 54 -32.24 -3.82 -24.06
CA LYS A 54 -32.57 -5.22 -24.39
C LYS A 54 -31.71 -6.23 -23.61
N VAL A 55 -30.50 -5.85 -23.23
CA VAL A 55 -29.52 -6.70 -22.55
C VAL A 55 -29.57 -6.42 -21.06
N LYS A 56 -30.39 -7.15 -20.31
CA LYS A 56 -30.59 -6.94 -18.86
C LYS A 56 -29.51 -7.64 -18.04
N ASN A 57 -28.29 -7.09 -18.06
CA ASN A 57 -27.14 -7.68 -17.37
C ASN A 57 -26.58 -6.80 -16.24
N GLY A 58 -27.28 -5.72 -15.84
CA GLY A 58 -26.89 -4.89 -14.71
C GLY A 58 -25.66 -4.01 -14.92
N LEU A 59 -25.22 -3.80 -16.17
CA LEU A 59 -24.21 -2.79 -16.48
C LEU A 59 -24.82 -1.38 -16.42
N GLN A 60 -24.23 -0.51 -15.61
CA GLN A 60 -24.53 0.91 -15.59
C GLN A 60 -23.23 1.71 -15.56
N ALA A 61 -23.04 2.62 -16.51
CA ALA A 61 -21.81 3.40 -16.62
C ALA A 61 -22.02 4.73 -17.34
N ILE A 62 -21.09 5.65 -17.12
CA ILE A 62 -21.02 6.96 -17.78
C ILE A 62 -19.62 7.21 -18.32
N ALA A 63 -19.53 7.92 -19.43
CA ALA A 63 -18.29 8.44 -19.99
C ALA A 63 -18.31 9.96 -19.79
N VAL A 64 -17.27 10.52 -19.17
CA VAL A 64 -17.19 11.94 -18.85
C VAL A 64 -15.94 12.59 -19.41
N VAL A 65 -16.04 13.89 -19.65
CA VAL A 65 -14.93 14.76 -20.03
C VAL A 65 -14.94 16.03 -19.17
N PRO A 66 -13.80 16.71 -18.97
CA PRO A 66 -13.79 18.01 -18.31
C PRO A 66 -14.66 19.01 -19.07
N LYS A 67 -15.45 19.82 -18.36
CA LYS A 67 -16.37 20.82 -18.97
C LYS A 67 -15.64 21.79 -19.89
N ASN A 68 -14.39 22.13 -19.56
CA ASN A 68 -13.55 22.99 -20.38
C ASN A 68 -13.12 22.35 -21.72
N ASP A 69 -13.23 21.02 -21.85
CA ASP A 69 -12.96 20.27 -23.09
C ASP A 69 -14.24 19.90 -23.85
N TYR A 70 -15.43 20.08 -23.25
CA TYR A 70 -16.71 19.67 -23.80
C TYR A 70 -17.26 20.61 -24.89
N GLU A 71 -17.63 20.03 -26.04
CA GLU A 71 -18.43 20.67 -27.09
C GLU A 71 -19.38 19.64 -27.71
N GLU A 72 -20.62 20.03 -28.05
CA GLU A 72 -21.72 19.10 -28.39
C GLU A 72 -21.42 18.19 -29.61
N ASN A 73 -20.67 18.68 -30.59
CA ASN A 73 -20.37 17.95 -31.84
C ASN A 73 -18.90 17.52 -31.94
N LYS A 74 -18.17 17.54 -30.81
CA LYS A 74 -16.76 17.17 -30.78
C LYS A 74 -16.61 15.66 -30.78
N THR A 75 -15.77 15.17 -31.69
CA THR A 75 -15.49 13.73 -31.89
C THR A 75 -14.05 13.35 -31.52
N HIS A 76 -13.32 14.26 -30.89
CA HIS A 76 -11.99 14.04 -30.36
C HIS A 76 -11.88 14.74 -29.01
N PHE A 77 -11.69 14.01 -27.92
CA PHE A 77 -11.41 14.57 -26.59
C PHE A 77 -9.97 14.27 -26.18
N GLU A 78 -9.37 15.16 -25.39
CA GLU A 78 -8.02 14.88 -24.87
C GLU A 78 -8.09 13.70 -23.90
N THR A 79 -9.02 13.73 -22.95
CA THR A 79 -9.20 12.70 -21.94
C THR A 79 -10.66 12.30 -21.80
N ILE A 80 -10.94 11.00 -21.76
CA ILE A 80 -12.23 10.44 -21.34
C ILE A 80 -12.02 9.60 -20.08
N VAL A 81 -12.89 9.79 -19.09
CA VAL A 81 -12.98 8.94 -17.91
C VAL A 81 -14.28 8.14 -17.97
N PHE A 82 -14.18 6.81 -17.90
CA PHE A 82 -15.31 5.90 -17.78
C PHE A 82 -15.56 5.59 -16.31
N ALA A 83 -16.74 5.92 -15.79
CA ALA A 83 -17.13 5.57 -14.42
C ALA A 83 -18.21 4.48 -14.45
N PHE A 84 -17.94 3.36 -13.78
CA PHE A 84 -18.82 2.19 -13.70
C PHE A 84 -19.49 2.11 -12.33
N ARG A 85 -20.81 1.87 -12.33
CA ARG A 85 -21.59 1.72 -11.10
C ARG A 85 -21.46 0.30 -10.58
N GLY A 86 -21.11 0.17 -9.30
CA GLY A 86 -21.19 -1.11 -8.60
C GLY A 86 -22.63 -1.50 -8.23
N THR A 87 -22.75 -2.61 -7.52
CA THR A 87 -24.04 -3.17 -7.08
C THR A 87 -24.29 -2.95 -5.59
N GLU A 88 -25.47 -3.34 -5.13
CA GLU A 88 -25.80 -3.34 -3.70
C GLU A 88 -25.05 -4.44 -2.94
N PRO A 89 -24.85 -4.28 -1.62
CA PRO A 89 -24.11 -5.21 -0.75
C PRO A 89 -24.40 -6.71 -0.95
N LYS A 90 -25.69 -7.09 -1.00
CA LYS A 90 -26.07 -8.51 -1.17
C LYS A 90 -25.71 -9.06 -2.54
N GLN A 91 -25.92 -8.25 -3.58
CA GLN A 91 -25.63 -8.61 -4.97
C GLN A 91 -24.12 -8.72 -5.21
N LEU A 92 -23.32 -7.99 -4.44
CA LEU A 92 -21.87 -8.04 -4.53
C LEU A 92 -21.31 -9.36 -3.98
N ALA A 93 -21.81 -9.83 -2.83
CA ALA A 93 -21.41 -11.14 -2.30
C ALA A 93 -21.78 -12.29 -3.25
N ASP A 94 -22.96 -12.20 -3.88
CA ASP A 94 -23.40 -13.12 -4.92
C ASP A 94 -22.47 -13.05 -6.15
N PHE A 95 -22.12 -11.83 -6.58
CA PHE A 95 -21.20 -11.60 -7.71
C PHE A 95 -19.81 -12.18 -7.48
N GLU A 96 -19.21 -12.02 -6.30
CA GLU A 96 -17.91 -12.65 -5.98
C GLU A 96 -17.99 -14.17 -6.13
N THR A 97 -19.07 -14.74 -5.59
CA THR A 97 -19.34 -16.17 -5.70
C THR A 97 -19.51 -16.61 -7.14
N ASP A 98 -20.24 -15.82 -7.96
CA ASP A 98 -20.47 -16.09 -9.37
C ASP A 98 -19.18 -16.00 -10.20
N ILE A 99 -18.32 -15.01 -9.95
CA ILE A 99 -17.01 -14.89 -10.60
C ILE A 99 -16.15 -16.11 -10.30
N ASP A 100 -16.11 -16.55 -9.04
CA ASP A 100 -15.38 -17.75 -8.66
C ASP A 100 -15.99 -19.00 -9.32
N GLN A 101 -17.31 -19.14 -9.35
CA GLN A 101 -17.96 -20.27 -10.02
C GLN A 101 -17.68 -20.32 -11.52
N ILE A 102 -17.76 -19.17 -12.22
CA ILE A 102 -17.42 -19.04 -13.64
C ILE A 102 -15.96 -19.43 -13.88
N THR A 103 -15.07 -18.95 -13.02
CA THR A 103 -13.63 -19.23 -13.10
C THR A 103 -13.32 -20.70 -12.89
N PHE A 104 -13.87 -21.31 -11.84
CA PHE A 104 -13.54 -22.68 -11.41
C PHE A 104 -14.39 -23.75 -12.10
N GLY A 105 -15.37 -23.35 -12.91
CA GLY A 105 -16.26 -24.26 -13.63
C GLY A 105 -17.18 -25.10 -12.73
N ILE A 106 -17.41 -24.65 -11.49
CA ILE A 106 -18.21 -25.37 -10.50
C ILE A 106 -19.68 -24.98 -10.70
N LYS A 107 -20.49 -25.90 -11.25
CA LYS A 107 -21.91 -25.69 -11.55
C LYS A 107 -22.80 -25.74 -10.29
N THR A 108 -23.68 -24.76 -10.12
CA THR A 108 -24.98 -24.89 -9.43
C THR A 108 -25.99 -24.01 -10.19
N HIS A 109 -27.13 -24.41 -10.75
CA HIS A 109 -28.02 -25.55 -10.58
C HIS A 109 -28.59 -25.96 -11.94
N SER A 110 -28.46 -27.23 -12.31
CA SER A 110 -29.41 -27.88 -13.23
C SER A 110 -29.44 -29.36 -12.91
N LYS A 111 -30.64 -29.85 -12.58
CA LYS A 111 -30.94 -31.28 -12.61
C LYS A 111 -30.50 -31.85 -13.97
N VAL A 112 -30.09 -33.11 -13.93
CA VAL A 112 -29.71 -34.01 -15.04
C VAL A 112 -28.20 -34.10 -15.29
N ILE A 113 -27.62 -35.17 -14.74
CA ILE A 113 -26.33 -35.74 -15.10
C ILE A 113 -26.49 -36.42 -16.46
N THR A 114 -25.71 -36.03 -17.45
CA THR A 114 -25.22 -36.94 -18.50
C THR A 114 -23.69 -36.79 -18.60
N PRO A 115 -22.93 -37.89 -18.52
CA PRO A 115 -21.47 -37.83 -18.51
C PRO A 115 -20.99 -37.87 -19.96
N SER A 116 -20.51 -36.76 -20.51
CA SER A 116 -19.60 -36.75 -21.68
C SER A 116 -19.11 -35.33 -21.99
N ASN A 117 -17.79 -35.24 -22.14
CA ASN A 117 -17.04 -34.24 -22.89
C ASN A 117 -16.79 -32.88 -22.23
N SER A 118 -15.50 -32.64 -22.02
CA SER A 118 -14.84 -31.34 -21.86
C SER A 118 -15.31 -30.37 -22.93
N GLN A 119 -16.29 -29.54 -22.58
CA GLN A 119 -16.52 -28.27 -23.25
C GLN A 119 -16.48 -27.21 -22.16
N THR A 120 -15.51 -26.31 -22.28
CA THR A 120 -15.56 -24.98 -21.68
C THR A 120 -16.83 -24.30 -22.19
N VAL A 121 -17.92 -24.46 -21.44
CA VAL A 121 -19.15 -23.69 -21.68
C VAL A 121 -18.83 -22.26 -21.28
N LYS A 122 -18.46 -21.43 -22.27
CA LYS A 122 -18.65 -19.98 -22.12
C LYS A 122 -20.14 -19.78 -21.86
N PRO A 123 -20.56 -19.10 -20.79
CA PRO A 123 -21.96 -18.77 -20.65
C PRO A 123 -22.37 -17.94 -21.87
N ASP A 124 -23.39 -18.40 -22.61
CA ASP A 124 -23.96 -17.75 -23.81
C ASP A 124 -24.74 -16.45 -23.48
N PHE A 125 -24.39 -15.77 -22.39
CA PHE A 125 -24.92 -14.48 -21.99
C PHE A 125 -23.78 -13.47 -21.87
N ALA A 126 -23.93 -12.30 -22.51
CA ALA A 126 -22.99 -11.20 -22.33
C ALA A 126 -23.01 -10.76 -20.86
N THR A 127 -21.93 -11.04 -20.14
CA THR A 127 -21.71 -10.50 -18.79
C THR A 127 -21.63 -8.97 -18.87
N SER A 128 -21.91 -8.28 -17.75
CA SER A 128 -21.75 -6.81 -17.69
C SER A 128 -20.35 -6.37 -18.12
N PHE A 129 -19.32 -7.18 -17.84
CA PHE A 129 -17.95 -6.99 -18.31
C PHE A 129 -17.81 -6.96 -19.84
N ASN A 130 -18.40 -7.93 -20.55
CA ASN A 130 -18.32 -7.98 -22.01
C ASN A 130 -19.07 -6.80 -22.64
N THR A 131 -20.28 -6.51 -22.15
CA THR A 131 -21.05 -5.36 -22.62
C THR A 131 -20.36 -4.03 -22.28
N GLY A 132 -19.69 -3.95 -21.14
CA GLY A 132 -18.92 -2.78 -20.73
C GLY A 132 -17.74 -2.54 -21.66
N LEU A 133 -17.00 -3.60 -22.02
CA LEU A 133 -15.91 -3.51 -22.98
C LEU A 133 -16.38 -3.07 -24.37
N GLU A 134 -17.47 -3.67 -24.88
CA GLU A 134 -18.07 -3.29 -26.17
C GLU A 134 -18.55 -1.83 -26.17
N TRP A 135 -19.15 -1.39 -25.06
CA TRP A 135 -19.62 -0.01 -24.93
C TRP A 135 -18.44 0.98 -24.88
N VAL A 136 -17.39 0.69 -24.11
CA VAL A 136 -16.17 1.50 -24.06
C VAL A 136 -15.53 1.60 -25.44
N ASP A 137 -15.40 0.49 -26.16
CA ASP A 137 -14.84 0.48 -27.51
C ASP A 137 -15.65 1.37 -28.46
N LYS A 138 -16.99 1.27 -28.42
CA LYS A 138 -17.87 2.11 -29.23
C LYS A 138 -17.76 3.60 -28.91
N VAL A 139 -17.66 3.96 -27.62
CA VAL A 139 -17.44 5.36 -27.21
C VAL A 139 -16.08 5.85 -27.71
N ASN A 140 -15.03 5.05 -27.56
CA ASN A 140 -13.68 5.40 -28.04
C ASN A 140 -13.60 5.51 -29.57
N GLU A 141 -14.31 4.66 -30.32
CA GLU A 141 -14.44 4.79 -31.78
C GLU A 141 -15.13 6.09 -32.18
N THR A 142 -16.15 6.51 -31.41
CA THR A 142 -16.93 7.73 -31.67
C THR A 142 -16.13 9.00 -31.36
N TYR A 143 -15.44 9.02 -30.22
CA TYR A 143 -14.84 10.23 -29.65
C TYR A 143 -13.30 10.25 -29.66
N GLN A 144 -12.66 9.20 -30.18
CA GLN A 144 -11.22 9.11 -30.48
C GLN A 144 -10.33 9.77 -29.40
N PRO A 145 -10.44 9.39 -28.11
CA PRO A 145 -9.70 10.07 -27.05
C PRO A 145 -8.19 9.85 -27.14
N THR A 146 -7.41 10.81 -26.62
CA THR A 146 -5.95 10.63 -26.49
C THR A 146 -5.59 9.81 -25.25
N TYR A 147 -6.24 10.10 -24.13
CA TYR A 147 -6.08 9.41 -22.86
C TYR A 147 -7.40 8.80 -22.40
N VAL A 148 -7.35 7.54 -21.97
CA VAL A 148 -8.51 6.81 -21.46
C VAL A 148 -8.25 6.35 -20.04
N HIS A 149 -9.16 6.72 -19.15
CA HIS A 149 -9.18 6.31 -17.77
C HIS A 149 -10.47 5.57 -17.46
N ALA A 150 -10.41 4.64 -16.50
CA ALA A 150 -11.57 3.98 -15.94
C ALA A 150 -11.57 4.11 -14.42
N THR A 151 -12.75 4.22 -13.83
CA THR A 151 -12.95 4.25 -12.39
C THR A 151 -14.25 3.57 -12.03
N GLY A 152 -14.36 3.16 -10.78
CA GLY A 152 -15.54 2.51 -10.26
C GLY A 152 -15.29 2.07 -8.83
N HIS A 153 -16.38 1.86 -8.13
CA HIS A 153 -16.38 1.34 -6.78
C HIS A 153 -16.95 -0.08 -6.79
N SER A 154 -16.40 -0.97 -5.97
CA SER A 154 -16.94 -2.33 -5.79
C SER A 154 -17.02 -3.08 -7.14
N LYS A 155 -18.14 -3.72 -7.48
CA LYS A 155 -18.37 -4.36 -8.80
C LYS A 155 -18.00 -3.44 -9.99
N GLY A 156 -18.29 -2.15 -9.89
CA GLY A 156 -17.94 -1.17 -10.92
C GLY A 156 -16.43 -0.96 -11.02
N GLY A 157 -15.70 -1.05 -9.90
CA GLY A 157 -14.25 -1.08 -9.88
C GLY A 157 -13.69 -2.29 -10.65
N ALA A 158 -14.27 -3.48 -10.47
CA ALA A 158 -13.88 -4.65 -11.25
C ALA A 158 -14.15 -4.48 -12.75
N GLU A 159 -15.29 -3.89 -13.13
CA GLU A 159 -15.59 -3.59 -14.54
C GLU A 159 -14.58 -2.59 -15.13
N ALA A 160 -14.17 -1.57 -14.35
CA ALA A 160 -13.13 -0.61 -14.72
C ALA A 160 -11.75 -1.27 -14.92
N ASP A 161 -11.31 -2.09 -13.96
CA ASP A 161 -10.03 -2.81 -14.05
C ASP A 161 -10.03 -3.84 -15.20
N TYR A 162 -11.18 -4.45 -15.47
CA TYR A 162 -11.37 -5.36 -16.60
C TYR A 162 -11.14 -4.62 -17.93
N VAL A 163 -11.88 -3.53 -18.20
CA VAL A 163 -11.73 -2.80 -19.48
C VAL A 163 -10.34 -2.19 -19.62
N ALA A 164 -9.76 -1.70 -18.52
CA ALA A 164 -8.41 -1.14 -18.53
C ALA A 164 -7.36 -2.22 -18.86
N SER A 165 -7.50 -3.42 -18.31
CA SER A 165 -6.60 -4.55 -18.62
C SER A 165 -6.79 -5.07 -20.05
N GLU A 166 -8.02 -5.09 -20.57
CA GLU A 166 -8.36 -5.53 -21.93
C GLU A 166 -7.87 -4.58 -23.03
N ARG A 167 -7.74 -3.28 -22.74
CA ARG A 167 -7.32 -2.26 -23.72
C ARG A 167 -6.04 -1.50 -23.35
N SER A 168 -5.43 -1.84 -22.22
CA SER A 168 -4.24 -1.16 -21.67
C SER A 168 -4.47 0.33 -21.38
N PHE A 169 -5.65 0.66 -20.86
CA PHE A 169 -5.98 1.99 -20.36
C PHE A 169 -5.49 2.19 -18.92
N TYR A 170 -5.69 3.41 -18.39
CA TYR A 170 -5.45 3.71 -16.97
C TYR A 170 -6.70 3.39 -16.15
N ALA A 171 -6.53 2.96 -14.91
CA ALA A 171 -7.61 2.72 -13.96
C ALA A 171 -7.26 3.23 -12.57
N THR A 172 -8.24 3.85 -11.92
CA THR A 172 -8.19 4.20 -10.49
C THR A 172 -9.49 3.78 -9.84
N THR A 173 -9.43 2.73 -9.02
CA THR A 173 -10.61 2.00 -8.53
C THR A 173 -10.67 2.00 -7.00
N TRP A 174 -11.85 1.72 -6.47
CA TRP A 174 -12.15 1.83 -5.04
C TRP A 174 -12.85 0.56 -4.57
N ALA A 175 -12.23 -0.15 -3.62
CA ALA A 175 -12.74 -1.41 -3.10
C ALA A 175 -13.10 -2.40 -4.22
N ALA A 176 -12.31 -2.45 -5.31
CA ALA A 176 -12.60 -3.33 -6.42
C ALA A 176 -12.31 -4.79 -6.04
N PRO A 177 -13.17 -5.75 -6.40
CA PRO A 177 -12.77 -7.13 -6.44
C PRO A 177 -11.93 -7.40 -7.68
N ASN A 178 -11.01 -8.38 -7.62
CA ASN A 178 -10.01 -8.61 -8.67
C ASN A 178 -10.59 -9.38 -9.88
N PRO A 179 -10.76 -8.76 -11.07
CA PRO A 179 -11.34 -9.42 -12.24
C PRO A 179 -10.33 -10.25 -13.04
N TYR A 180 -9.08 -10.43 -12.57
CA TYR A 180 -7.98 -11.06 -13.34
C TYR A 180 -8.39 -12.35 -14.03
N ARG A 181 -9.18 -13.18 -13.37
CA ARG A 181 -9.53 -14.49 -13.88
C ARG A 181 -10.50 -14.45 -15.08
N LEU A 182 -11.29 -13.38 -15.19
CA LEU A 182 -12.20 -13.12 -16.32
C LEU A 182 -11.46 -12.59 -17.55
N LEU A 183 -10.25 -12.06 -17.38
CA LEU A 183 -9.46 -11.49 -18.46
C LEU A 183 -9.17 -12.48 -19.58
N SER A 184 -9.09 -11.93 -20.80
CA SER A 184 -8.58 -12.59 -21.99
C SER A 184 -7.14 -13.06 -21.79
N PRO A 185 -6.68 -14.07 -22.55
CA PRO A 185 -5.28 -14.51 -22.52
C PRO A 185 -4.28 -13.36 -22.79
N GLU A 186 -4.65 -12.42 -23.65
CA GLU A 186 -3.85 -11.24 -23.98
C GLU A 186 -3.76 -10.27 -22.79
N ALA A 187 -4.89 -9.99 -22.13
CA ALA A 187 -4.92 -9.14 -20.95
C ALA A 187 -4.19 -9.76 -19.75
N LYS A 188 -4.33 -11.08 -19.53
CA LYS A 188 -3.55 -11.80 -18.50
C LYS A 188 -2.05 -11.66 -18.73
N LYS A 189 -1.58 -11.85 -19.97
CA LYS A 189 -0.16 -11.65 -20.31
C LYS A 189 0.33 -10.24 -19.99
N ARG A 190 -0.50 -9.21 -20.18
CA ARG A 190 -0.15 -7.82 -19.82
C ARG A 190 0.00 -7.67 -18.31
N VAL A 191 -0.95 -8.19 -17.55
CA VAL A 191 -0.91 -8.17 -16.08
C VAL A 191 0.32 -8.95 -15.56
N ASP A 192 0.53 -10.17 -16.04
CA ASP A 192 1.63 -11.06 -15.59
C ASP A 192 3.02 -10.49 -15.89
N ARG A 193 3.15 -9.60 -16.89
CA ARG A 193 4.40 -8.91 -17.24
C ARG A 193 4.60 -7.60 -16.47
N GLY A 194 3.66 -7.22 -15.61
CA GLY A 194 3.70 -5.96 -14.87
C GLY A 194 3.35 -4.73 -15.71
N GLU A 195 2.81 -4.89 -16.92
CA GLU A 195 2.47 -3.75 -17.80
C GLU A 195 1.37 -2.87 -17.18
N MET A 196 0.55 -3.43 -16.29
CA MET A 196 -0.51 -2.71 -15.58
C MET A 196 -0.03 -2.04 -14.28
N GLU A 197 1.20 -2.30 -13.79
CA GLU A 197 1.70 -1.75 -12.51
C GLU A 197 1.68 -0.23 -12.44
N ASN A 198 1.84 0.44 -13.58
CA ASN A 198 1.82 1.91 -13.68
C ASN A 198 0.56 2.42 -14.38
N LYS A 199 -0.47 1.58 -14.54
CA LYS A 199 -1.71 1.92 -15.22
C LYS A 199 -2.94 1.74 -14.35
N ALA A 200 -3.00 0.69 -13.53
CA ALA A 200 -4.12 0.41 -12.65
C ALA A 200 -3.73 0.58 -11.18
N THR A 201 -4.57 1.24 -10.40
CA THR A 201 -4.39 1.41 -8.95
C THR A 201 -5.74 1.28 -8.27
N ASP A 202 -5.85 0.33 -7.34
CA ASP A 202 -7.02 0.16 -6.48
C ASP A 202 -6.74 0.67 -5.05
N TYR A 203 -7.73 1.30 -4.45
CA TYR A 203 -7.69 1.74 -3.06
C TYR A 203 -8.75 1.02 -2.23
N THR A 204 -8.35 0.38 -1.13
CA THR A 204 -9.23 -0.41 -0.27
C THR A 204 -8.97 -0.10 1.21
N HIS A 205 -9.73 -0.73 2.11
CA HIS A 205 -9.48 -0.71 3.55
C HIS A 205 -9.01 -2.07 4.05
N GLU A 206 -8.25 -2.10 5.15
CA GLU A 206 -7.68 -3.37 5.68
C GLU A 206 -8.77 -4.36 6.12
N ASN A 207 -9.90 -3.84 6.59
CA ASN A 207 -11.07 -4.59 7.02
C ASN A 207 -12.05 -4.89 5.86
N ASP A 208 -11.82 -4.37 4.65
CA ASP A 208 -12.69 -4.63 3.50
C ASP A 208 -12.51 -6.09 3.02
N PRO A 209 -13.54 -6.93 3.17
CA PRO A 209 -13.47 -8.34 2.82
C PRO A 209 -13.82 -8.60 1.36
N ILE A 210 -13.97 -7.59 0.50
CA ILE A 210 -14.33 -7.78 -0.93
C ILE A 210 -13.34 -7.06 -1.83
N GLY A 211 -12.93 -5.85 -1.44
CA GLY A 211 -11.94 -5.08 -2.17
C GLY A 211 -10.51 -5.62 -2.05
N ASN A 212 -10.25 -6.61 -1.20
CA ASN A 212 -8.89 -7.09 -0.98
C ASN A 212 -8.45 -8.05 -2.10
N HIS A 213 -7.57 -7.59 -3.01
CA HIS A 213 -7.18 -8.32 -4.22
C HIS A 213 -6.40 -9.63 -3.95
N THR A 214 -6.06 -9.93 -2.69
CA THR A 214 -5.40 -11.18 -2.29
C THR A 214 -6.34 -12.37 -2.15
N GLN A 215 -7.67 -12.15 -2.25
CA GLN A 215 -8.66 -13.13 -1.79
C GLN A 215 -8.61 -14.52 -2.43
N PHE A 216 -7.99 -14.67 -3.60
CA PHE A 216 -8.02 -15.97 -4.30
C PHE A 216 -6.71 -16.37 -5.00
N GLY A 217 -5.57 -15.79 -4.63
CA GLY A 217 -4.27 -16.13 -5.22
C GLY A 217 -4.13 -15.80 -6.72
N ALA A 218 -5.02 -14.97 -7.27
CA ALA A 218 -4.89 -14.41 -8.60
C ALA A 218 -3.83 -13.28 -8.59
N PRO A 219 -3.06 -13.09 -9.68
CA PRO A 219 -2.18 -11.95 -9.84
C PRO A 219 -2.91 -10.62 -9.63
N LEU A 220 -2.24 -9.70 -8.97
CA LEU A 220 -2.73 -8.34 -8.76
C LEU A 220 -2.75 -7.60 -10.11
N ILE A 221 -3.88 -6.98 -10.45
CA ILE A 221 -3.94 -6.03 -11.56
C ILE A 221 -3.40 -4.70 -11.04
N GLY A 222 -2.23 -4.31 -11.53
CA GLY A 222 -1.62 -3.04 -11.16
C GLY A 222 -1.13 -3.01 -9.71
N LYS A 223 -1.56 -2.00 -8.95
CA LYS A 223 -1.22 -1.80 -7.54
C LYS A 223 -2.49 -1.73 -6.69
N GLN A 224 -2.38 -2.10 -5.42
CA GLN A 224 -3.44 -1.88 -4.43
C GLN A 224 -2.84 -1.21 -3.19
N PHE A 225 -3.52 -0.20 -2.67
CA PHE A 225 -3.12 0.51 -1.46
C PHE A 225 -4.25 0.49 -0.42
N THR A 226 -3.87 0.42 0.84
CA THR A 226 -4.81 0.57 1.95
C THR A 226 -4.87 2.03 2.38
N VAL A 227 -6.07 2.61 2.40
CA VAL A 227 -6.30 4.01 2.78
C VAL A 227 -6.97 4.13 4.15
N ARG A 228 -6.84 5.30 4.76
CA ARG A 228 -7.49 5.64 6.03
C ARG A 228 -9.00 5.59 5.84
N GLN A 229 -9.67 4.89 6.74
CA GLN A 229 -11.12 4.87 6.84
C GLN A 229 -11.58 6.07 7.68
N ASN A 230 -12.70 6.69 7.31
CA ASN A 230 -13.35 7.69 8.15
C ASN A 230 -14.23 7.04 9.25
N ASP A 231 -14.74 7.84 10.19
CA ASP A 231 -15.59 7.36 11.30
C ASP A 231 -17.06 7.14 10.90
N THR A 232 -17.36 6.84 9.64
CA THR A 232 -18.74 6.62 9.19
C THR A 232 -19.34 5.44 9.94
N LYS A 233 -20.50 5.67 10.57
CA LYS A 233 -21.24 4.63 11.28
C LYS A 233 -21.91 3.72 10.27
N GLU A 234 -21.29 2.58 10.00
CA GLU A 234 -21.93 1.49 9.25
C GLU A 234 -22.97 0.78 10.12
N ASP A 235 -24.07 0.35 9.51
CA ASP A 235 -25.08 -0.45 10.20
C ASP A 235 -24.51 -1.80 10.64
N PHE A 236 -25.12 -2.41 11.66
CA PHE A 236 -24.68 -3.67 12.25
C PHE A 236 -24.52 -4.80 11.23
N PHE A 237 -25.39 -4.87 10.21
CA PHE A 237 -25.29 -5.89 9.17
C PHE A 237 -24.09 -5.64 8.24
N THR A 238 -23.87 -4.40 7.81
CA THR A 238 -22.72 -4.01 6.98
C THR A 238 -21.41 -4.30 7.71
N ARG A 239 -21.32 -3.97 9.00
CA ARG A 239 -20.13 -4.25 9.82
C ARG A 239 -19.82 -5.75 9.98
N LEU A 240 -20.82 -6.63 9.84
CA LEU A 240 -20.61 -8.06 9.97
C LEU A 240 -20.14 -8.73 8.67
N THR A 241 -20.47 -8.19 7.51
CA THR A 241 -20.23 -8.87 6.22
C THR A 241 -19.37 -8.07 5.24
N MET A 242 -19.26 -6.75 5.41
CA MET A 242 -18.71 -5.81 4.43
C MET A 242 -18.12 -4.56 5.11
N GLU A 243 -17.50 -4.75 6.28
CA GLU A 243 -16.96 -3.64 7.08
C GLU A 243 -15.93 -2.86 6.28
N GLY A 244 -16.11 -1.54 6.19
CA GLY A 244 -15.18 -0.67 5.45
C GLY A 244 -15.41 -0.63 3.95
N HIS A 245 -16.18 -1.53 3.35
CA HIS A 245 -16.33 -1.61 1.89
C HIS A 245 -17.11 -0.44 1.27
N GLY A 246 -18.03 0.20 2.00
CA GLY A 246 -18.98 1.14 1.38
C GLY A 246 -18.34 2.46 0.93
N ARG A 247 -18.75 3.03 -0.21
CA ARG A 247 -18.27 4.32 -0.74
C ARG A 247 -18.07 5.42 0.32
N ASP A 248 -19.01 5.54 1.26
CA ASP A 248 -18.96 6.57 2.30
C ASP A 248 -17.70 6.49 3.17
N THR A 249 -17.05 5.34 3.30
CA THR A 249 -15.87 5.12 4.17
C THR A 249 -14.60 5.81 3.67
N PHE A 250 -14.54 6.09 2.36
CA PHE A 250 -13.45 6.79 1.69
C PHE A 250 -13.61 8.32 1.74
N ARG A 251 -14.79 8.84 2.08
CA ARG A 251 -15.03 10.30 2.11
C ARG A 251 -14.13 10.99 3.15
N GLY A 252 -13.45 12.05 2.74
CA GLY A 252 -12.52 12.78 3.61
C GLY A 252 -11.20 12.07 3.87
N ALA A 253 -10.92 10.95 3.18
CA ALA A 253 -9.63 10.26 3.21
C ALA A 253 -8.66 10.79 2.15
N PHE A 254 -8.64 12.11 1.93
CA PHE A 254 -7.80 12.76 0.92
C PHE A 254 -7.01 13.92 1.51
N HIS A 255 -5.80 14.12 1.00
CA HIS A 255 -5.01 15.33 1.22
C HIS A 255 -5.61 16.50 0.42
N SER A 256 -5.19 17.73 0.73
CA SER A 256 -5.65 18.93 0.03
C SER A 256 -5.25 19.01 -1.46
N ASN A 257 -4.41 18.10 -1.94
CA ASN A 257 -4.01 17.98 -3.35
C ASN A 257 -4.76 16.85 -4.08
N GLY A 258 -5.78 16.24 -3.45
CA GLY A 258 -6.58 15.15 -4.01
C GLY A 258 -5.92 13.76 -3.99
N SER A 259 -4.76 13.59 -3.34
CA SER A 259 -4.15 12.26 -3.15
C SER A 259 -4.76 11.56 -1.93
N PRO A 260 -4.93 10.22 -1.95
CA PRO A 260 -5.55 9.50 -0.83
C PRO A 260 -4.62 9.46 0.39
N LEU A 261 -5.20 9.52 1.59
CA LEU A 261 -4.50 9.31 2.86
C LEU A 261 -4.28 7.81 3.06
N LEU A 262 -3.04 7.33 2.92
CA LEU A 262 -2.70 5.93 3.10
C LEU A 262 -2.78 5.56 4.60
N LYS A 263 -3.19 4.32 4.91
CA LYS A 263 -3.25 3.82 6.29
C LYS A 263 -1.85 3.72 6.92
N LEU A 264 -0.86 3.44 6.10
CA LEU A 264 0.56 3.41 6.45
C LEU A 264 1.28 4.45 5.58
N GLU A 265 1.32 5.69 6.09
CA GLU A 265 2.06 6.75 5.43
C GLU A 265 3.57 6.41 5.45
N PRO A 266 4.27 6.47 4.30
CA PRO A 266 5.72 6.27 4.25
C PRO A 266 6.48 7.12 5.27
N GLU A 267 6.00 8.34 5.53
CA GLU A 267 6.61 9.24 6.53
C GLU A 267 6.43 8.76 7.97
N ASP A 268 5.30 8.09 8.28
CA ASP A 268 5.12 7.46 9.59
C ASP A 268 6.08 6.27 9.77
N ILE A 269 6.29 5.49 8.71
CA ILE A 269 7.23 4.36 8.69
C ILE A 269 8.67 4.88 8.87
N ILE A 270 9.07 5.91 8.12
CA ILE A 270 10.38 6.58 8.23
C ILE A 270 10.59 7.11 9.65
N ARG A 271 9.57 7.76 10.24
CA ARG A 271 9.66 8.26 11.62
C ARG A 271 9.86 7.13 12.64
N GLN A 272 9.23 5.97 12.47
CA GLN A 272 9.45 4.83 13.35
C GLN A 272 10.83 4.20 13.14
N ALA A 273 11.30 4.10 11.89
CA ALA A 273 12.66 3.65 11.57
C ALA A 273 13.72 4.54 12.24
N GLN A 274 13.53 5.86 12.24
CA GLN A 274 14.41 6.80 12.96
C GLN A 274 14.45 6.54 14.47
N LYS A 275 13.32 6.20 15.10
CA LYS A 275 13.31 5.83 16.53
C LYS A 275 14.08 4.53 16.79
N ILE A 276 13.96 3.54 15.90
CA ILE A 276 14.72 2.30 15.97
C ILE A 276 16.23 2.59 15.86
N GLN A 277 16.62 3.50 14.97
CA GLN A 277 18.02 3.93 14.86
C GLN A 277 18.52 4.63 16.13
N MET A 278 17.69 5.49 16.74
CA MET A 278 18.03 6.11 18.02
C MET A 278 18.23 5.07 19.14
N LEU A 279 17.41 4.02 19.18
CA LEU A 279 17.56 2.92 20.13
C LEU A 279 18.86 2.15 19.89
N SER A 280 19.18 1.83 18.62
CA SER A 280 20.45 1.20 18.25
C SER A 280 21.66 2.03 18.74
N ASN A 281 21.64 3.34 18.51
CA ASN A 281 22.69 4.24 19.00
C ASN A 281 22.83 4.21 20.53
N ARG A 282 21.71 4.21 21.26
CA ARG A 282 21.73 4.09 22.74
C ARG A 282 22.36 2.78 23.20
N LEU A 283 22.09 1.65 22.55
CA LEU A 283 22.74 0.37 22.88
C LEU A 283 24.26 0.44 22.64
N SER A 284 24.69 1.11 21.58
CA SER A 284 26.11 1.37 21.32
C SER A 284 26.76 2.18 22.45
N ASP A 285 26.08 3.24 22.90
CA ASP A 285 26.60 4.10 23.97
C ASP A 285 26.67 3.38 25.32
N ILE A 286 25.70 2.52 25.64
CA ILE A 286 25.76 1.67 26.83
C ILE A 286 26.98 0.74 26.76
N ALA A 287 27.20 0.07 25.63
CA ALA A 287 28.37 -0.81 25.46
C ALA A 287 29.69 -0.05 25.64
N LYS A 288 29.82 1.15 25.05
CA LYS A 288 31.01 2.02 25.22
C LYS A 288 31.22 2.45 26.67
N ASN A 289 30.13 2.77 27.38
CA ASN A 289 30.21 3.16 28.79
C ASN A 289 30.70 2.01 29.67
N ILE A 290 30.30 0.76 29.38
CA ILE A 290 30.81 -0.42 30.07
C ILE A 290 32.31 -0.58 29.77
N GLU A 291 32.73 -0.52 28.50
CA GLU A 291 34.16 -0.61 28.13
C GLU A 291 34.99 0.49 28.81
N GLU A 292 34.47 1.72 28.86
CA GLU A 292 35.15 2.82 29.52
C GLU A 292 35.21 2.63 31.05
N PHE A 293 34.17 2.09 31.66
CA PHE A 293 34.20 1.70 33.07
C PHE A 293 35.30 0.67 33.34
N GLN A 294 35.42 -0.38 32.53
CA GLN A 294 36.46 -1.40 32.68
C GLN A 294 37.87 -0.80 32.57
N ARG A 295 38.08 0.11 31.59
CA ARG A 295 39.35 0.82 31.42
C ARG A 295 39.68 1.70 32.62
N ARG A 296 38.72 2.53 33.07
CA ARG A 296 38.91 3.46 34.20
C ARG A 296 39.17 2.71 35.50
N GLU A 297 38.50 1.58 35.71
CA GLU A 297 38.76 0.71 36.85
C GLU A 297 40.19 0.17 36.80
N ALA A 298 40.62 -0.42 35.68
CA ALA A 298 41.98 -0.92 35.54
C ALA A 298 43.05 0.15 35.83
N GLU A 299 42.88 1.36 35.27
CA GLU A 299 43.76 2.49 35.53
C GLU A 299 43.78 2.90 37.02
N ALA A 300 42.60 2.96 37.66
CA ALA A 300 42.48 3.30 39.07
C ALA A 300 43.14 2.25 39.99
N VAL A 301 42.97 0.97 39.67
CA VAL A 301 43.59 -0.14 40.41
C VAL A 301 45.11 -0.10 40.25
N GLN A 302 45.63 0.14 39.05
CA GLN A 302 47.08 0.26 38.82
C GLN A 302 47.68 1.47 39.55
N LYS A 303 46.96 2.60 39.56
CA LYS A 303 47.37 3.77 40.33
C LYS A 303 47.40 3.48 41.84
N LEU A 304 46.37 2.82 42.37
CA LEU A 304 46.31 2.41 43.77
C LEU A 304 47.47 1.47 44.13
N LYS A 305 47.73 0.45 43.31
CA LYS A 305 48.87 -0.45 43.46
C LYS A 305 50.19 0.31 43.54
N SER A 306 50.41 1.24 42.61
CA SER A 306 51.63 2.03 42.54
C SER A 306 51.82 2.91 43.78
N GLN A 307 50.75 3.53 44.28
CA GLN A 307 50.78 4.34 45.51
C GLN A 307 51.10 3.49 46.74
N LEU A 308 50.45 2.33 46.89
CA LEU A 308 50.68 1.44 48.03
C LEU A 308 52.09 0.83 48.02
N LYS A 309 52.60 0.45 46.85
CA LYS A 309 53.98 -0.03 46.68
C LYS A 309 55.02 1.03 47.01
N TYR A 310 54.75 2.30 46.71
CA TYR A 310 55.66 3.39 47.11
C TYR A 310 55.76 3.50 48.64
N GLU A 311 54.66 3.26 49.36
CA GLU A 311 54.61 3.27 50.83
C GLU A 311 55.30 2.05 51.49
N THR A 312 55.79 1.07 50.72
CA THR A 312 56.63 -0.03 51.23
C THR A 312 58.11 0.31 51.29
N GLY A 313 58.53 1.45 50.74
CA GLY A 313 59.91 1.92 50.80
C GLY A 313 60.35 2.39 52.20
N PRO A 314 61.66 2.65 52.40
CA PRO A 314 62.19 3.14 53.67
C PRO A 314 61.48 4.41 54.16
N GLY A 315 60.92 4.37 55.38
CA GLY A 315 60.17 5.48 55.98
C GLY A 315 58.69 5.56 55.56
N GLY A 316 58.22 4.64 54.72
CA GLY A 316 56.81 4.55 54.31
C GLY A 316 55.91 3.89 55.36
N LYS A 317 54.60 4.08 55.22
CA LYS A 317 53.58 3.55 56.14
C LYS A 317 53.56 2.02 56.18
N TYR A 318 53.89 1.37 55.06
CA TYR A 318 53.88 -0.07 54.89
C TYR A 318 55.30 -0.63 54.72
N HIS A 319 56.32 0.02 55.29
CA HIS A 319 57.74 -0.37 55.16
C HIS A 319 58.11 -1.78 55.66
N LEU A 320 57.18 -2.47 56.34
CA LEU A 320 57.34 -3.86 56.77
C LEU A 320 56.83 -4.87 55.73
N LEU A 321 56.18 -4.41 54.67
CA LEU A 321 55.70 -5.22 53.57
C LEU A 321 56.64 -5.09 52.37
N GLU A 322 56.70 -6.14 51.55
CA GLU A 322 57.35 -6.11 50.26
C GLU A 322 56.38 -5.70 49.15
N ALA A 323 56.89 -5.13 48.05
CA ALA A 323 56.03 -4.62 46.97
C ALA A 323 55.15 -5.70 46.30
N TYR A 324 55.59 -6.97 46.30
CA TYR A 324 54.80 -8.09 45.77
C TYR A 324 53.66 -8.48 46.72
N GLU A 325 53.79 -8.26 48.03
CA GLU A 325 52.74 -8.55 49.01
C GLU A 325 51.53 -7.63 48.82
N ILE A 326 51.75 -6.41 48.31
CA ILE A 326 50.68 -5.50 47.88
C ILE A 326 49.91 -6.06 46.68
N ASP A 327 50.61 -6.63 45.69
CA ASP A 327 49.96 -7.26 44.53
C ASP A 327 49.13 -8.48 44.96
N GLU A 328 49.67 -9.33 45.83
CA GLU A 328 48.93 -10.49 46.34
C GLU A 328 47.69 -10.08 47.14
N ALA A 329 47.79 -9.06 47.99
CA ALA A 329 46.67 -8.57 48.78
C ALA A 329 45.53 -8.05 47.89
N ILE A 330 45.86 -7.28 46.84
CA ILE A 330 44.87 -6.76 45.89
C ILE A 330 44.30 -7.87 45.01
N SER A 331 45.14 -8.79 44.50
CA SER A 331 44.65 -9.93 43.71
C SER A 331 43.72 -10.84 44.51
N ARG A 332 43.90 -10.95 45.83
CA ARG A 332 43.05 -11.79 46.70
C ARG A 332 41.62 -11.26 46.84
N ILE A 333 41.44 -9.94 46.77
CA ILE A 333 40.12 -9.29 46.88
C ILE A 333 39.49 -8.98 45.51
N ALA A 334 40.28 -9.06 44.44
CA ALA A 334 39.79 -8.91 43.07
C ALA A 334 38.81 -10.03 42.72
N LYS A 335 37.81 -9.69 41.91
CA LYS A 335 36.80 -10.64 41.45
C LYS A 335 37.29 -11.43 40.24
N THR A 336 38.03 -10.79 39.34
CA THR A 336 38.62 -11.42 38.16
C THR A 336 40.04 -10.93 37.96
N LYS A 337 40.93 -11.82 37.50
CA LYS A 337 42.31 -11.50 37.15
C LYS A 337 42.58 -11.95 35.72
N GLU A 338 42.85 -11.00 34.83
CA GLU A 338 43.01 -11.26 33.41
C GLU A 338 44.02 -10.30 32.79
N GLY A 339 44.88 -10.82 31.89
CA GLY A 339 45.89 -10.00 31.20
C GLY A 339 46.91 -9.29 32.12
N GLY A 340 47.09 -9.77 33.35
CA GLY A 340 47.95 -9.13 34.36
C GLY A 340 47.29 -8.00 35.16
N ASN A 341 46.01 -7.71 34.91
CA ASN A 341 45.22 -6.75 35.67
C ASN A 341 44.27 -7.44 36.66
N ASP A 342 43.97 -6.75 37.75
CA ASP A 342 43.00 -7.16 38.76
C ASP A 342 41.75 -6.29 38.64
N TYR A 343 40.60 -6.93 38.48
CA TYR A 343 39.30 -6.28 38.29
C TYR A 343 38.36 -6.59 39.46
N PHE A 344 37.56 -5.61 39.87
CA PHE A 344 36.59 -5.75 40.96
C PHE A 344 35.16 -6.02 40.45
N HIS A 345 35.00 -6.13 39.14
CA HIS A 345 33.81 -6.64 38.47
C HIS A 345 34.08 -7.99 37.80
N ASP A 346 33.02 -8.63 37.31
CA ASP A 346 33.11 -9.87 36.54
C ASP A 346 33.36 -9.53 35.07
N VAL A 347 34.61 -9.72 34.61
CA VAL A 347 35.04 -9.30 33.26
C VAL A 347 34.28 -10.08 32.19
N HIS A 348 34.12 -11.40 32.36
CA HIS A 348 33.44 -12.24 31.38
C HIS A 348 31.97 -11.89 31.24
N MET A 349 31.28 -11.60 32.34
CA MET A 349 29.88 -11.13 32.29
C MET A 349 29.76 -9.76 31.60
N ALA A 350 30.72 -8.85 31.83
CA ALA A 350 30.74 -7.55 31.18
C ALA A 350 30.99 -7.68 29.66
N GLU A 351 31.93 -8.54 29.26
CA GLU A 351 32.22 -8.83 27.85
C GLU A 351 31.04 -9.49 27.14
N GLU A 352 30.35 -10.44 27.81
CA GLU A 352 29.14 -11.07 27.28
C GLU A 352 28.02 -10.02 27.09
N LEU A 353 27.82 -9.14 28.07
CA LEU A 353 26.84 -8.06 27.96
C LEU A 353 27.18 -7.10 26.82
N ILE A 354 28.45 -6.68 26.68
CA ILE A 354 28.91 -5.86 25.55
C ILE A 354 28.64 -6.58 24.22
N HIS A 355 28.90 -7.89 24.14
CA HIS A 355 28.65 -8.68 22.94
C HIS A 355 27.16 -8.71 22.58
N LEU A 356 26.28 -8.96 23.56
CA LEU A 356 24.83 -8.97 23.37
C LEU A 356 24.32 -7.59 22.93
N LEU A 357 24.75 -6.52 23.59
CA LEU A 357 24.38 -5.14 23.24
C LEU A 357 24.80 -4.80 21.81
N ARG A 358 26.01 -5.17 21.39
CA ARG A 358 26.51 -4.95 20.03
C ARG A 358 25.76 -5.79 18.99
N LYS A 359 25.39 -7.02 19.33
CA LYS A 359 24.58 -7.88 18.46
C LYS A 359 23.20 -7.27 18.21
N GLU A 360 22.51 -6.87 19.28
CA GLU A 360 21.18 -6.24 19.19
C GLU A 360 21.23 -4.88 18.49
N GLN A 361 22.26 -4.07 18.78
CA GLN A 361 22.52 -2.81 18.08
C GLN A 361 22.60 -3.00 16.56
N LYS A 362 23.36 -3.99 16.08
CA LYS A 362 23.48 -4.30 14.65
C LYS A 362 22.15 -4.77 14.05
N SER A 363 21.42 -5.63 14.77
CA SER A 363 20.11 -6.13 14.35
C SER A 363 19.11 -4.99 14.16
N LEU A 364 18.97 -4.12 15.16
CA LEU A 364 18.07 -2.97 15.12
C LEU A 364 18.47 -1.94 14.06
N SER A 365 19.76 -1.67 13.89
CA SER A 365 20.23 -0.74 12.85
C SER A 365 19.83 -1.25 11.48
N ARG A 366 20.14 -2.53 11.19
CA ARG A 366 19.83 -3.15 9.89
C ARG A 366 18.33 -3.15 9.62
N PHE A 367 17.51 -3.49 10.61
CA PHE A 367 16.05 -3.46 10.49
C PHE A 367 15.52 -2.04 10.23
N GLY A 368 16.07 -1.04 10.94
CA GLY A 368 15.74 0.37 10.71
C GLY A 368 16.09 0.83 9.29
N ASP A 369 17.27 0.48 8.80
CA ASP A 369 17.73 0.79 7.45
C ASP A 369 16.84 0.13 6.38
N GLU A 370 16.59 -1.18 6.49
CA GLU A 370 15.75 -1.93 5.54
C GLU A 370 14.33 -1.37 5.45
N ILE A 371 13.72 -1.02 6.59
CA ILE A 371 12.39 -0.40 6.62
C ILE A 371 12.40 1.01 6.05
N SER A 372 13.41 1.81 6.39
CA SER A 372 13.55 3.17 5.87
C SER A 372 13.74 3.17 4.35
N ASP A 373 14.54 2.25 3.82
CA ASP A 373 14.76 2.08 2.38
C ASP A 373 13.49 1.63 1.67
N ALA A 374 12.75 0.68 2.25
CA ALA A 374 11.46 0.26 1.71
C ALA A 374 10.45 1.41 1.69
N ALA A 375 10.37 2.21 2.77
CA ALA A 375 9.47 3.35 2.87
C ALA A 375 9.85 4.49 1.90
N ASN A 376 11.14 4.80 1.78
CA ASN A 376 11.64 5.77 0.79
C ASN A 376 11.32 5.30 -0.63
N SER A 377 11.51 4.01 -0.94
CA SER A 377 11.15 3.44 -2.24
C SER A 377 9.64 3.54 -2.52
N LEU A 378 8.80 3.31 -1.51
CA LEU A 378 7.35 3.51 -1.63
C LEU A 378 7.02 4.98 -1.90
N ARG A 379 7.58 5.92 -1.11
CA ARG A 379 7.37 7.36 -1.30
C ARG A 379 7.84 7.85 -2.66
N ASP A 380 9.00 7.39 -3.11
CA ASP A 380 9.57 7.81 -4.39
C ASP A 380 8.77 7.25 -5.57
N LYS A 381 8.28 6.01 -5.46
CA LYS A 381 7.34 5.44 -6.44
C LYS A 381 6.02 6.20 -6.47
N ASP A 382 5.48 6.55 -5.31
CA ASP A 382 4.22 7.29 -5.21
C ASP A 382 4.35 8.71 -5.80
N ASN A 383 5.45 9.41 -5.48
CA ASN A 383 5.78 10.71 -6.06
C ASN A 383 6.07 10.64 -7.57
N GLN A 384 6.71 9.58 -8.06
CA GLN A 384 6.92 9.38 -9.50
C GLN A 384 5.62 9.11 -10.24
N LEU A 385 4.68 8.39 -9.62
CA LEU A 385 3.35 8.16 -10.19
C LEU A 385 2.58 9.48 -10.24
N ALA A 386 2.57 10.27 -9.16
CA ALA A 386 1.98 11.60 -9.12
C ALA A 386 2.62 12.58 -10.12
N GLY A 387 3.94 12.50 -10.32
CA GLY A 387 4.69 13.34 -11.26
C GLY A 387 4.57 12.93 -12.74
N ASN A 388 4.37 11.64 -13.02
CA ASN A 388 4.13 11.14 -14.38
C ASN A 388 2.74 11.54 -14.91
N PHE A 389 1.81 11.94 -14.03
CA PHE A 389 0.56 12.61 -14.43
C PHE A 389 0.75 14.11 -14.75
N GLN A 390 1.89 14.72 -14.40
CA GLN A 390 2.19 16.12 -14.73
C GLN A 390 3.03 16.30 -16.00
N PHE A 391 3.75 15.26 -16.42
CA PHE A 391 4.60 15.29 -17.61
C PHE A 391 4.32 14.10 -18.52
N ARG A 392 3.25 14.22 -19.32
CA ARG A 392 3.20 13.72 -20.70
C ARG A 392 2.06 14.35 -21.44
#